data_AF-A0A534TL35-F1
#
_entry.id   AF-A0A534TL35-F1
#
_cell.length_a   1.000
_cell.length_b   1.000
_cell.length_c   1.000
_cell.angle_alpha   90.00
_cell.angle_beta   90.00
_cell.angle_gamma   90.00
#
_symmetry.space_group_name_H-M   'P 1'
#
loop_
_entity.id
_entity.type
_entity.pdbx_description
1 polymer ?
#
loop_
_entity_poly.entity_id
_entity_poly.type
_entity_poly.pdbx_seq_one_letter_code
_entity_poly.pdbx_strand_id
1 'polypeptide(L)'
;MDLHHGCDRGGCCSGLSALAFITPDLCHDTHDCSIGTGDDWLAAELPKILASPAYQSGTTAVFITWDEGEGGRSHRCETNTRDVGCHVATVVVSPSTPAGTTSAQLLNHYGLLRTTEEMLGIPLLGEAARAASLRAPFNL
;
A
#
# COMPACT_ATOMS: atom_id res chain seq x y z
N MET A 1 -14.20 3.70 2.97
CA MET A 1 -15.02 2.59 2.40
C MET A 1 -15.76 3.12 1.18
N ASP A 2 -15.14 3.00 0.00
CA ASP A 2 -15.83 3.14 -1.29
C ASP A 2 -15.43 1.93 -2.12
N LEU A 3 -16.40 1.05 -2.37
CA LEU A 3 -16.22 -0.17 -3.15
C LEU A 3 -16.68 0.14 -4.58
N HIS A 4 -15.77 0.68 -5.38
CA HIS A 4 -16.00 0.80 -6.82
C HIS A 4 -15.79 -0.56 -7.49
N HIS A 5 -16.90 -1.21 -7.82
CA HIS A 5 -16.94 -2.41 -8.64
C HIS A 5 -16.89 -2.03 -10.12
N GLY A 6 -15.70 -2.12 -10.73
CA GLY A 6 -15.54 -2.03 -12.18
C GLY A 6 -15.92 -3.34 -12.86
N CYS A 7 -16.98 -3.32 -13.68
CA CYS A 7 -17.42 -4.44 -14.51
C CYS A 7 -17.06 -4.11 -15.96
N ASP A 8 -16.26 -4.95 -16.63
CA ASP A 8 -15.96 -4.77 -18.05
C ASP A 8 -16.59 -5.86 -18.93
N ARG A 9 -16.88 -5.45 -20.17
CA ARG A 9 -17.89 -6.00 -21.10
C ARG A 9 -17.87 -7.53 -21.26
N GLY A 10 -18.86 -8.22 -20.69
CA GLY A 10 -19.16 -9.61 -21.09
C GLY A 10 -19.82 -10.53 -20.06
N GLY A 11 -19.94 -10.12 -18.80
CA GLY A 11 -20.63 -10.93 -17.79
C GLY A 11 -20.19 -10.54 -16.39
N CYS A 12 -21.13 -10.57 -15.45
CA CYS A 12 -20.85 -10.35 -14.04
C CYS A 12 -20.05 -11.54 -13.50
N CYS A 13 -18.73 -11.52 -13.71
CA CYS A 13 -17.81 -12.40 -13.02
C CYS A 13 -17.74 -11.96 -11.57
N SER A 14 -17.75 -12.92 -10.65
CA SER A 14 -17.55 -12.75 -9.21
C SER A 14 -16.11 -12.30 -8.85
N GLY A 15 -15.57 -11.31 -9.57
CA GLY A 15 -14.21 -10.81 -9.42
C GLY A 15 -14.17 -9.62 -8.48
N LEU A 16 -13.26 -9.66 -7.51
CA LEU A 16 -12.89 -8.48 -6.72
C LEU A 16 -12.39 -7.37 -7.66
N SER A 17 -12.56 -6.09 -7.25
CA SER A 17 -11.88 -4.97 -7.92
C SER A 17 -10.39 -5.27 -8.05
N ALA A 18 -9.78 -4.93 -9.20
CA ALA A 18 -8.35 -5.12 -9.42
C ALA A 18 -7.51 -4.26 -8.45
N LEU A 19 -8.10 -3.21 -7.87
CA LEU A 19 -7.51 -2.36 -6.83
C LEU A 19 -8.55 -2.07 -5.74
N ALA A 20 -8.15 -2.22 -4.48
CA ALA A 20 -8.91 -1.78 -3.32
C ALA A 20 -8.05 -0.83 -2.47
N PHE A 21 -8.63 0.28 -2.03
CA PHE A 21 -7.97 1.26 -1.18
C PHE A 21 -8.79 1.43 0.11
N ILE A 22 -8.15 1.18 1.26
CA ILE A 22 -8.81 1.20 2.56
C ILE A 22 -8.15 2.29 3.40
N THR A 23 -8.93 3.31 3.73
CA THR A 23 -8.60 4.29 4.75
C THR A 23 -9.44 3.98 5.99
N PRO A 24 -8.84 3.77 7.17
CA PRO A 24 -9.58 3.72 8.42
C PRO A 24 -10.25 5.08 8.71
N ASP A 25 -11.02 5.17 9.79
CA ASP A 25 -11.45 6.46 10.31
C ASP A 25 -10.32 7.15 11.11
N LEU A 26 -10.54 8.40 11.51
CA LEU A 26 -9.57 9.27 12.18
C LEU A 26 -8.96 8.69 13.48
N CYS A 27 -9.60 7.70 14.10
CA CYS A 27 -9.05 7.05 15.29
C CYS A 27 -8.24 5.81 14.91
N HIS A 28 -8.65 5.09 13.88
CA HIS A 28 -8.00 3.85 13.47
C HIS A 28 -6.88 4.06 12.44
N ASP A 29 -6.74 5.26 11.87
CA ASP A 29 -5.67 5.64 10.94
C ASP A 29 -4.40 6.13 11.65
N THR A 30 -4.40 6.13 12.98
CA THR A 30 -3.31 6.60 13.88
C THR A 30 -3.08 8.10 13.90
N HIS A 31 -4.01 8.91 13.38
CA HIS A 31 -3.91 10.37 13.41
C HIS A 31 -4.34 10.97 14.76
N ASP A 32 -5.57 10.67 15.23
CA ASP A 32 -6.13 11.30 16.44
C ASP A 32 -6.07 10.39 17.68
N CYS A 33 -5.88 9.09 17.48
CA CYS A 33 -5.79 8.09 18.55
C CYS A 33 -4.40 7.44 18.57
N SER A 34 -4.15 6.66 19.63
CA SER A 34 -2.85 6.02 19.83
C SER A 34 -2.52 5.01 18.72
N ILE A 35 -1.22 4.79 18.48
CA ILE A 35 -0.71 3.72 17.61
C ILE A 35 -1.33 2.36 17.97
N GLY A 36 -1.51 2.08 19.28
CA GLY A 36 -2.13 0.83 19.73
C GLY A 36 -3.59 0.67 19.25
N THR A 37 -4.33 1.77 19.14
CA THR A 37 -5.71 1.75 18.62
C THR A 37 -5.75 1.40 17.14
N GLY A 38 -4.84 1.97 16.34
CA GLY A 38 -4.70 1.60 14.93
C GLY A 38 -4.19 0.17 14.75
N ASP A 39 -3.25 -0.28 15.58
CA ASP A 39 -2.72 -1.65 15.55
C ASP A 39 -3.80 -2.69 15.88
N ASP A 40 -4.63 -2.45 16.91
CA ASP A 40 -5.76 -3.31 17.25
C ASP A 40 -6.78 -3.43 16.09
N TRP A 41 -7.06 -2.31 15.42
CA TRP A 41 -7.92 -2.29 14.24
C TRP A 41 -7.32 -3.08 13.09
N LEU A 42 -6.03 -2.86 12.79
CA LEU A 42 -5.33 -3.57 11.72
C LEU A 42 -5.25 -5.07 12.01
N ALA A 43 -5.02 -5.46 13.26
CA ALA A 43 -5.03 -6.85 13.70
C ALA A 43 -6.40 -7.53 13.53
N ALA A 44 -7.50 -6.77 13.60
CA ALA A 44 -8.84 -7.28 13.34
C ALA A 44 -9.17 -7.37 11.84
N GLU A 45 -8.75 -6.40 11.03
CA GLU A 45 -9.13 -6.31 9.61
C GLU A 45 -8.20 -7.09 8.67
N LEU A 46 -6.88 -7.04 8.89
CA LEU A 46 -5.90 -7.67 8.01
C LEU A 46 -6.14 -9.19 7.84
N PRO A 47 -6.44 -9.97 8.90
CA PRO A 47 -6.73 -11.40 8.73
C PRO A 47 -7.92 -11.69 7.81
N LYS A 48 -8.93 -10.81 7.78
CA LYS A 48 -10.10 -10.97 6.88
C LYS A 48 -9.69 -10.81 5.42
N ILE A 49 -8.80 -9.85 5.13
CA ILE A 49 -8.25 -9.64 3.79
C ILE A 49 -7.40 -10.86 3.38
N LEU A 50 -6.52 -11.32 4.27
CA LEU A 50 -5.65 -12.48 4.00
C LEU A 50 -6.43 -13.80 3.86
N ALA A 51 -7.59 -13.91 4.53
CA ALA A 51 -8.49 -15.05 4.39
C ALA A 51 -9.40 -14.98 3.14
N SER A 52 -9.38 -13.86 2.40
CA SER A 52 -10.23 -13.70 1.22
C SER A 52 -9.78 -14.60 0.05
N PRO A 53 -10.70 -15.06 -0.81
CA PRO A 53 -10.36 -15.79 -2.03
C PRO A 53 -9.40 -15.01 -2.94
N ALA A 54 -9.52 -13.67 -2.96
CA ALA A 54 -8.67 -12.83 -3.78
C ALA A 54 -7.20 -12.87 -3.33
N TYR A 55 -6.93 -12.79 -2.02
CA TYR A 55 -5.57 -12.94 -1.52
C TYR A 55 -5.05 -14.37 -1.68
N GLN A 56 -5.88 -15.37 -1.34
CA GLN A 56 -5.53 -16.78 -1.41
C GLN A 56 -5.28 -17.30 -2.84
N SER A 57 -5.76 -16.59 -3.87
CA SER A 57 -5.48 -16.92 -5.28
C SER A 57 -4.00 -16.81 -5.64
N GLY A 58 -3.18 -16.12 -4.83
CA GLY A 58 -1.76 -15.95 -5.10
C GLY A 58 -1.42 -14.70 -5.91
N THR A 59 -2.42 -13.97 -6.43
CA THR A 59 -2.21 -12.86 -7.38
C THR A 59 -2.41 -11.47 -6.78
N THR A 60 -2.59 -11.38 -5.46
CA THR A 60 -2.83 -10.11 -4.76
C THR A 60 -1.69 -9.80 -3.81
N ALA A 61 -1.20 -8.56 -3.83
CA ALA A 61 -0.33 -8.02 -2.79
C ALA A 61 -1.11 -6.99 -1.95
N VAL A 62 -0.82 -6.95 -0.65
CA VAL A 62 -1.35 -5.95 0.29
C VAL A 62 -0.21 -5.02 0.68
N PHE A 63 -0.46 -3.73 0.56
CA PHE A 63 0.46 -2.67 0.99
C PHE A 63 -0.18 -1.94 2.16
N ILE A 64 0.54 -1.83 3.27
CA ILE A 64 0.14 -1.04 4.44
C ILE A 64 1.14 0.11 4.54
N THR A 65 0.66 1.34 4.47
CA THR A 65 1.49 2.54 4.46
C THR A 65 0.76 3.71 5.10
N TRP A 66 1.52 4.71 5.54
CA TRP A 66 1.02 5.99 6.01
C TRP A 66 1.25 7.04 4.94
N ASP A 67 0.44 8.10 4.91
CA ASP A 67 0.56 9.22 3.98
C ASP A 67 1.57 10.27 4.45
N GLU A 68 1.82 10.37 5.76
CA GLU A 68 2.84 11.25 6.34
C GLU A 68 3.54 10.66 7.57
N GLY A 69 4.75 11.14 7.83
CA GLY A 69 5.51 10.85 9.04
C GLY A 69 5.37 11.97 10.06
N GLU A 70 5.65 11.67 11.33
CA GLU A 70 5.56 12.66 12.43
C GLU A 70 6.94 12.99 13.03
N GLY A 71 7.02 14.12 13.75
CA GLY A 71 8.20 14.51 14.55
C GLY A 71 9.29 15.23 13.76
N GLY A 72 9.01 15.50 12.48
CA GLY A 72 9.90 16.22 11.57
C GLY A 72 9.93 17.73 11.75
N ARG A 73 10.83 18.40 11.02
CA ARG A 73 10.91 19.88 10.97
C ARG A 73 10.59 20.45 9.59
N SER A 74 10.52 19.58 8.59
CA SER A 74 10.32 19.93 7.19
C SER A 74 9.28 19.01 6.56
N HIS A 75 8.34 19.61 5.84
CA HIS A 75 7.41 18.89 4.97
C HIS A 75 7.91 18.78 3.51
N ARG A 76 9.18 19.13 3.25
CA ARG A 76 9.79 19.12 1.91
C ARG A 76 10.55 17.83 1.65
N CYS A 77 9.84 16.72 1.64
CA CYS A 77 10.43 15.39 1.57
C CYS A 77 11.12 15.08 0.23
N GLU A 78 10.77 15.81 -0.82
CA GLU A 78 11.42 15.75 -2.13
C GLU A 78 12.86 16.27 -2.13
N THR A 79 13.19 17.19 -1.20
CA THR A 79 14.52 17.78 -1.08
C THR A 79 15.21 17.49 0.25
N ASN A 80 14.50 16.91 1.22
CA ASN A 80 15.00 16.63 2.55
C ASN A 80 14.61 15.21 3.02
N THR A 81 15.11 14.20 2.32
CA THR A 81 14.86 12.78 2.61
C THR A 81 15.49 12.27 3.91
N ARG A 82 16.15 13.14 4.70
CA ARG A 82 16.73 12.80 6.01
C ARG A 82 15.86 13.26 7.18
N ASP A 83 14.84 14.07 6.93
CA ASP A 83 13.91 14.49 7.96
C ASP A 83 13.04 13.29 8.39
N VAL A 84 12.87 13.12 9.69
CA VAL A 84 12.09 12.00 10.23
C VAL A 84 10.61 12.10 9.87
N GLY A 85 10.07 13.32 9.70
CA GLY A 85 8.70 13.53 9.23
C GLY A 85 8.50 13.15 7.76
N CYS A 86 9.59 12.86 7.04
CA CYS A 86 9.54 12.43 5.65
C CYS A 86 9.62 10.92 5.47
N HIS A 87 9.66 10.17 6.57
CA HIS A 87 9.70 8.71 6.55
C HIS A 87 8.38 8.17 7.07
N VAL A 88 7.79 7.27 6.28
CA VAL A 88 6.62 6.48 6.66
C VAL A 88 7.00 5.02 6.68
N ALA A 89 6.34 4.25 7.52
CA ALA A 89 6.42 2.80 7.41
C ALA A 89 5.70 2.34 6.13
N THR A 90 6.23 1.32 5.49
CA THR A 90 5.55 0.62 4.40
C THR A 90 5.80 -0.87 4.57
N VAL A 91 4.72 -1.64 4.68
CA VAL A 91 4.76 -3.10 4.82
C VAL A 91 4.15 -3.72 3.58
N VAL A 92 4.86 -4.69 3.00
CA VAL A 92 4.40 -5.48 1.87
C VAL A 92 4.05 -6.88 2.37
N VAL A 93 2.80 -7.29 2.14
CA VAL A 93 2.32 -8.64 2.45
C VAL A 93 1.87 -9.27 1.14
N SER A 94 2.62 -10.25 0.66
CA SER A 94 2.29 -10.98 -0.56
C SER A 94 2.75 -12.44 -0.48
N PRO A 95 2.14 -13.35 -1.26
CA PRO A 95 2.58 -14.74 -1.36
C PRO A 95 3.99 -14.91 -1.94
N SER A 96 4.46 -13.94 -2.75
CA SER A 96 5.75 -14.01 -3.43
C SER A 96 6.88 -13.30 -2.67
N THR A 97 6.57 -12.44 -1.70
CA THR A 97 7.57 -11.79 -0.84
C THR A 97 8.03 -12.73 0.27
N PRO A 98 9.31 -13.14 0.34
CA PRO A 98 9.81 -13.95 1.44
C PRO A 98 9.63 -13.23 2.79
N ALA A 99 9.17 -13.96 3.80
CA ALA A 99 9.00 -13.41 5.15
C ALA A 99 10.33 -12.86 5.70
N GLY A 100 10.29 -11.67 6.29
CA GLY A 100 11.47 -10.97 6.80
C GLY A 100 12.28 -10.20 5.75
N THR A 101 11.80 -10.12 4.50
CA THR A 101 12.41 -9.25 3.49
C THR A 101 12.41 -7.79 3.95
N THR A 102 13.57 -7.14 3.89
CA THR A 102 13.72 -5.70 4.11
C THR A 102 14.49 -5.08 2.95
N SER A 103 14.24 -3.80 2.69
CA SER A 103 14.94 -3.04 1.65
C SER A 103 15.46 -1.73 2.23
N ALA A 104 16.72 -1.42 1.93
CA ALA A 104 17.34 -0.14 2.24
C ALA A 104 17.23 0.87 1.08
N GLN A 105 16.52 0.51 0.00
CA GLN A 105 16.32 1.40 -1.14
C GLN A 105 15.40 2.56 -0.73
N LEU A 106 15.75 3.78 -1.17
CA LEU A 106 14.85 4.91 -1.05
C LEU A 106 13.63 4.70 -1.94
N LEU A 107 12.48 4.51 -1.32
CA LEU A 107 11.17 4.35 -1.94
C LEU A 107 10.26 5.49 -1.46
N ASN A 108 9.24 5.80 -2.25
CA ASN A 108 8.27 6.85 -1.94
C ASN A 108 6.88 6.47 -2.48
N HIS A 109 5.88 7.32 -2.25
CA HIS A 109 4.51 7.07 -2.72
C HIS A 109 4.39 6.96 -4.25
N TYR A 110 5.24 7.64 -5.03
CA TYR A 110 5.27 7.45 -6.47
C TYR A 110 5.78 6.05 -6.84
N GLY A 111 6.69 5.48 -6.06
CA GLY A 111 7.13 4.08 -6.21
C GLY A 111 6.00 3.09 -5.96
N LEU A 112 5.17 3.35 -4.94
CA LEU A 112 3.98 2.54 -4.66
C LEU A 112 2.94 2.64 -5.79
N LEU A 113 2.70 3.85 -6.31
CA LEU A 113 1.83 4.05 -7.47
C LEU A 113 2.38 3.31 -8.70
N ARG A 114 3.68 3.44 -8.99
CA ARG A 114 4.33 2.73 -10.08
C ARG A 114 4.14 1.22 -9.95
N THR A 115 4.38 0.66 -8.77
CA THR A 115 4.18 -0.78 -8.52
C THR A 115 2.74 -1.19 -8.77
N THR A 116 1.77 -0.38 -8.33
CA THR A 116 0.34 -0.65 -8.56
C THR A 116 0.02 -0.66 -10.06
N GLU A 117 0.47 0.36 -10.79
CA GLU A 117 0.26 0.47 -12.25
C GLU A 117 0.91 -0.69 -13.01
N GLU A 118 2.14 -1.07 -12.65
CA GLU A 118 2.86 -2.21 -13.23
C GLU A 118 2.18 -3.56 -12.95
N MET A 119 1.60 -3.75 -11.75
CA MET A 119 0.88 -4.98 -11.40
C MET A 119 -0.49 -5.07 -12.09
N LEU A 120 -1.15 -3.93 -12.30
CA LEU A 120 -2.42 -3.84 -13.02
C LEU A 120 -2.26 -3.89 -14.55
N GLY A 121 -1.03 -3.71 -15.05
CA GLY A 121 -0.75 -3.64 -16.49
C GLY A 121 -1.28 -2.37 -17.16
N ILE A 122 -1.36 -1.27 -16.42
CA ILE A 122 -1.83 0.03 -16.92
C ILE A 122 -0.66 1.00 -17.16
N PRO A 123 -0.82 2.03 -18.00
CA PRO A 123 0.23 3.02 -18.25
C PRO A 123 0.64 3.78 -16.98
N LEU A 124 1.93 4.13 -16.87
CA LEU A 124 2.46 4.86 -15.73
C LEU A 124 2.09 6.34 -15.77
N LEU A 125 1.65 6.89 -14.63
CA LEU A 125 1.24 8.29 -14.52
C LEU A 125 2.34 9.16 -13.90
N GLY A 126 2.55 10.36 -14.47
CA GLY A 126 3.35 11.43 -13.86
C GLY A 126 4.71 10.98 -13.32
N GLU A 127 5.00 11.29 -12.05
CA GLU A 127 6.27 10.94 -11.41
C GLU A 127 6.42 9.44 -11.12
N ALA A 128 5.34 8.64 -11.15
CA ALA A 128 5.45 7.18 -11.04
C ALA A 128 6.31 6.60 -12.17
N ALA A 129 6.25 7.19 -13.37
CA ALA A 129 7.07 6.78 -14.51
C ALA A 129 8.59 6.91 -14.25
N ARG A 130 9.00 7.71 -13.25
CA ARG A 130 10.40 7.95 -12.89
C ARG A 130 10.78 7.37 -11.52
N ALA A 131 9.81 6.96 -10.72
CA ALA A 131 10.04 6.43 -9.38
C ALA A 131 10.60 5.00 -9.41
N ALA A 132 11.26 4.58 -8.34
CA ALA A 132 11.66 3.20 -8.15
C ALA A 132 10.46 2.33 -7.75
N SER A 133 10.28 1.19 -8.42
CA SER A 133 9.21 0.24 -8.11
C SER A 133 9.59 -0.65 -6.93
N LEU A 134 8.60 -1.00 -6.10
CA LEU A 134 8.70 -1.98 -5.02
C LEU A 134 8.81 -3.42 -5.54
N ARG A 135 8.51 -3.68 -6.82
CA ARG A 135 8.49 -5.04 -7.39
C ARG A 135 9.81 -5.80 -7.22
N ALA A 136 10.92 -5.16 -7.57
CA ALA A 136 12.24 -5.77 -7.46
C ALA A 136 12.65 -6.07 -6.00
N PRO A 137 12.60 -5.11 -5.05
CA PRO A 137 12.99 -5.38 -3.67
C PRO A 137 12.07 -6.34 -2.91
N PHE A 138 10.81 -6.51 -3.34
CA PHE A 138 9.83 -7.36 -2.65
C PHE A 138 9.34 -8.57 -3.45
N ASN A 139 9.95 -8.86 -4.60
CA ASN A 139 9.62 -10.00 -5.46
C ASN A 139 8.13 -10.04 -5.88
N LEU A 140 7.64 -8.98 -6.52
CA LEU A 140 6.25 -8.82 -7.00
C LEU A 140 6.13 -8.82 -8.53
#